data_AF-A0A5B6UIZ9-F1
#
_entry.id   AF-A0A5B6UIZ9-F1
#
_cell.length_a   1.000
_cell.length_b   1.000
_cell.length_c   1.000
_cell.angle_alpha   90.00
_cell.angle_beta   90.00
_cell.angle_gamma   90.00
#
_symmetry.space_group_name_H-M   'P 1'
#
loop_
_entity.id
_entity.type
_entity.pdbx_description
1 polymer ?
#
loop_
_entity_poly.entity_id
_entity_poly.type
_entity_poly.pdbx_seq_one_letter_code
_entity_poly.pdbx_strand_id
1 'polypeptide(L)'
;MSSPMDISVPNLEGVKISDQNGVPLAPPPASPSNVPHEKFHVSVEVCLKPSSTARPDDVQKAVEQMLEKRSLSYVDGPIPVPNDDPFLMENVHRIRICDTDEWVKNHDILLFWQVKPIVHVFQLSEEGPCEELTGDGQLSSFNEWILPAKEFDGMWESLIYESGLKQRLLRYAASALLFTEKGVDPFLVSWNRYGTSS
;
A
#
# COMPACT_ATOMS: atom_id res chain seq x y z
N MET A 1 -102.59 -12.41 -7.64
CA MET A 1 -103.00 -12.63 -6.24
C MET A 1 -101.94 -13.55 -5.63
N SER A 2 -100.95 -12.98 -4.93
CA SER A 2 -100.92 -12.70 -3.47
C SER A 2 -100.70 -13.94 -2.59
N SER A 3 -99.47 -14.04 -2.04
CA SER A 3 -99.11 -14.24 -0.62
C SER A 3 -99.42 -15.59 0.10
N PRO A 4 -98.82 -15.87 1.30
CA PRO A 4 -97.41 -15.68 1.73
C PRO A 4 -96.82 -16.76 2.73
N MET A 5 -95.53 -16.57 3.05
CA MET A 5 -94.78 -16.67 4.34
C MET A 5 -94.13 -17.96 4.94
N ASP A 6 -92.88 -17.71 5.37
CA ASP A 6 -92.05 -18.18 6.52
C ASP A 6 -91.00 -19.32 6.45
N ILE A 7 -89.97 -19.15 7.30
CA ILE A 7 -88.55 -19.57 7.19
C ILE A 7 -88.11 -20.56 8.31
N SER A 8 -86.98 -21.28 8.15
CA SER A 8 -85.85 -21.45 9.13
C SER A 8 -84.87 -22.61 8.79
N VAL A 9 -83.64 -22.55 9.35
CA VAL A 9 -82.31 -23.02 8.84
C VAL A 9 -81.65 -24.12 9.72
N PRO A 10 -80.67 -24.92 9.20
CA PRO A 10 -79.53 -25.43 10.01
C PRO A 10 -78.14 -25.39 9.30
N ASN A 11 -77.02 -25.56 10.05
CA ASN A 11 -76.05 -26.69 9.95
C ASN A 11 -74.50 -26.45 10.16
N LEU A 12 -73.89 -27.50 10.76
CA LEU A 12 -72.55 -28.10 10.97
C LEU A 12 -71.16 -27.61 10.43
N GLU A 13 -70.14 -27.93 11.27
CA GLU A 13 -68.80 -28.57 11.09
C GLU A 13 -67.49 -27.88 10.58
N GLY A 14 -66.40 -28.11 11.35
CA GLY A 14 -64.99 -28.05 10.92
C GLY A 14 -63.94 -28.00 12.06
N VAL A 15 -63.48 -29.16 12.58
CA VAL A 15 -62.36 -29.32 13.54
C VAL A 15 -61.16 -30.03 12.88
N LYS A 16 -59.92 -29.54 13.05
CA LYS A 16 -58.69 -30.34 13.25
C LYS A 16 -57.53 -29.49 13.84
N ILE A 17 -56.74 -30.16 14.68
CA ILE A 17 -55.76 -29.72 15.70
C ILE A 17 -54.36 -29.42 15.11
N SER A 18 -53.59 -28.47 15.68
CA SER A 18 -52.31 -28.70 16.40
C SER A 18 -51.47 -27.42 16.66
N ASP A 19 -51.34 -27.08 17.95
CA ASP A 19 -50.12 -26.73 18.71
C ASP A 19 -49.17 -25.54 18.39
N GLN A 20 -49.14 -24.64 19.40
CA GLN A 20 -47.97 -24.14 20.15
C GLN A 20 -47.15 -22.94 19.62
N ASN A 21 -47.39 -21.80 20.29
CA ASN A 21 -46.49 -20.68 20.65
C ASN A 21 -45.17 -20.47 19.86
N GLY A 22 -45.11 -19.39 19.07
CA GLY A 22 -43.88 -18.83 18.51
C GLY A 22 -43.69 -17.35 18.86
N VAL A 23 -42.65 -17.07 19.65
CA VAL A 23 -42.10 -15.73 19.94
C VAL A 23 -41.69 -15.05 18.62
N PRO A 24 -41.83 -13.72 18.43
CA PRO A 24 -41.36 -13.07 17.20
C PRO A 24 -39.83 -13.23 17.09
N LEU A 25 -39.39 -13.98 16.09
CA LEU A 25 -37.96 -14.14 15.78
C LEU A 25 -37.42 -12.77 15.36
N ALA A 26 -36.50 -12.22 16.15
CA ALA A 26 -35.70 -11.06 15.75
C ALA A 26 -34.99 -11.38 14.41
N PRO A 27 -34.83 -10.40 13.50
CA PRO A 27 -34.07 -10.62 12.28
C PRO A 27 -32.65 -11.10 12.65
N PRO A 28 -32.06 -12.03 11.87
CA PRO A 28 -30.71 -12.49 12.14
C PRO A 28 -29.75 -11.29 12.18
N PRO A 29 -28.69 -11.33 13.01
CA PRO A 29 -27.68 -10.28 12.97
C PRO A 29 -27.19 -10.16 11.53
N ALA A 30 -27.22 -8.95 11.00
CA ALA A 30 -26.73 -8.66 9.66
C ALA A 30 -25.36 -9.35 9.51
N SER A 31 -25.26 -10.22 8.51
CA SER A 31 -23.97 -10.76 8.06
C SER A 31 -22.96 -9.62 8.03
N PRO A 32 -21.70 -9.82 8.48
CA PRO A 32 -20.71 -8.76 8.37
C PRO A 32 -20.70 -8.32 6.91
N SER A 33 -21.10 -7.08 6.69
CA SER A 33 -21.01 -6.43 5.40
C SER A 33 -19.60 -6.71 4.90
N ASN A 34 -19.47 -7.48 3.83
CA ASN A 34 -18.19 -7.78 3.20
C ASN A 34 -17.76 -6.53 2.42
N VAL A 35 -17.72 -5.38 3.11
CA VAL A 35 -17.01 -4.20 2.64
C VAL A 35 -15.56 -4.64 2.55
N PRO A 36 -14.93 -4.60 1.38
CA PRO A 36 -13.50 -4.80 1.29
C PRO A 36 -12.89 -3.77 2.23
N HIS A 37 -12.33 -4.21 3.35
CA HIS A 37 -11.47 -3.35 4.14
C HIS A 37 -10.32 -2.98 3.20
N GLU A 38 -10.28 -1.72 2.78
CA GLU A 38 -9.18 -1.19 1.99
C GLU A 38 -7.89 -1.45 2.76
N LYS A 39 -6.99 -2.24 2.17
CA LYS A 39 -5.76 -2.62 2.84
C LYS A 39 -4.82 -1.42 2.90
N PHE A 40 -4.16 -1.25 4.03
CA PHE A 40 -3.09 -0.27 4.18
C PHE A 40 -1.92 -0.67 3.30
N HIS A 41 -1.50 0.26 2.45
CA HIS A 41 -0.33 0.07 1.60
C HIS A 41 0.93 0.37 2.41
N VAL A 42 1.84 -0.60 2.51
CA VAL A 42 3.11 -0.41 3.21
C VAL A 42 4.26 -0.54 2.22
N SER A 43 5.09 0.49 2.12
CA SER A 43 6.25 0.49 1.23
C SER A 43 7.35 -0.42 1.78
N VAL A 44 7.85 -1.31 0.94
CA VAL A 44 8.96 -2.20 1.26
C VAL A 44 10.06 -1.99 0.22
N GLU A 45 11.20 -1.51 0.67
CA GLU A 45 12.37 -1.28 -0.14
C GLU A 45 13.29 -2.49 -0.13
N VAL A 46 13.71 -2.94 -1.32
CA VAL A 46 14.60 -4.08 -1.51
C VAL A 46 15.80 -3.63 -2.32
N CYS A 47 16.95 -3.53 -1.65
CA CYS A 47 18.23 -3.24 -2.28
C CYS A 47 18.88 -4.55 -2.73
N LEU A 48 19.14 -4.68 -4.02
CA LEU A 48 19.94 -5.77 -4.59
C LEU A 48 21.42 -5.59 -4.28
N LYS A 49 22.17 -6.69 -4.33
CA LYS A 49 23.63 -6.63 -4.30
C LYS A 49 24.17 -6.10 -5.63
N PRO A 50 25.34 -5.42 -5.65
CA PRO A 50 25.97 -4.97 -6.89
C PRO A 50 26.28 -6.10 -7.88
N SER A 51 26.53 -7.32 -7.38
CA SER A 51 26.81 -8.50 -8.18
C SER A 51 25.55 -9.24 -8.66
N SER A 52 24.37 -8.83 -8.22
CA SER A 52 23.11 -9.49 -8.59
C SER A 52 22.80 -9.24 -10.05
N THR A 53 22.43 -10.32 -10.77
CA THR A 53 21.89 -10.24 -12.14
C THR A 53 20.43 -10.73 -12.20
N ALA A 54 19.82 -10.97 -11.03
CA ALA A 54 18.42 -11.38 -10.92
C ALA A 54 17.49 -10.29 -11.45
N ARG A 55 16.37 -10.71 -12.06
CA ARG A 55 15.35 -9.79 -12.54
C ARG A 55 14.61 -9.16 -11.36
N PRO A 56 14.36 -7.84 -11.39
CA PRO A 56 13.61 -7.17 -10.32
C PRO A 56 12.27 -7.82 -10.02
N ASP A 57 11.53 -8.24 -11.06
CA ASP A 57 10.22 -8.88 -10.93
C ASP A 57 10.26 -10.21 -10.16
N ASP A 58 11.33 -10.98 -10.34
CA ASP A 58 11.48 -12.29 -9.67
C ASP A 58 11.83 -12.09 -8.20
N VAL A 59 12.69 -11.10 -7.90
CA VAL A 59 13.01 -10.70 -6.52
C VAL A 59 11.78 -10.13 -5.83
N GLN A 60 11.00 -9.30 -6.53
CA GLN A 60 9.77 -8.71 -5.99
C GLN A 60 8.81 -9.80 -5.52
N LYS A 61 8.52 -10.80 -6.38
CA LYS A 61 7.64 -11.93 -6.04
C LYS A 61 8.19 -12.77 -4.89
N ALA A 62 9.50 -13.02 -4.88
CA ALA A 62 10.13 -13.79 -3.81
C ALA A 62 10.00 -13.08 -2.45
N VAL A 63 10.19 -11.75 -2.42
CA VAL A 63 10.00 -10.93 -1.23
C VAL A 63 8.53 -10.88 -0.82
N GLU A 64 7.58 -10.71 -1.75
CA GLU A 64 6.15 -10.76 -1.45
C GLU A 64 5.75 -12.09 -0.79
N GLN A 65 6.17 -13.22 -1.37
CA GLN A 65 5.91 -14.55 -0.78
C GLN A 65 6.56 -14.73 0.59
N MET A 66 7.75 -14.17 0.80
CA MET A 66 8.41 -14.17 2.10
C MET A 66 7.61 -13.38 3.14
N LEU A 67 7.10 -12.20 2.77
CA LEU A 67 6.29 -11.36 3.65
C LEU A 67 4.97 -12.04 4.01
N GLU A 68 4.33 -12.74 3.07
CA GLU A 68 3.07 -13.46 3.32
C GLU A 68 3.24 -14.66 4.27
N LYS A 69 4.37 -15.37 4.19
CA LYS A 69 4.65 -16.54 5.03
C LYS A 69 5.01 -16.19 6.47
N ARG A 70 5.33 -14.92 6.76
CA ARG A 70 5.81 -14.47 8.06
C ARG A 70 4.80 -13.54 8.74
N SER A 71 4.59 -13.74 10.02
CA SER A 71 3.91 -12.74 10.86
C SER A 71 4.94 -11.69 11.28
N LEU A 72 5.07 -10.61 10.49
CA LEU A 72 5.95 -9.49 10.78
C LEU A 72 5.19 -8.34 11.43
N SER A 73 5.85 -7.59 12.31
CA SER A 73 5.39 -6.27 12.72
C SER A 73 5.73 -5.28 11.60
N TYR A 74 4.72 -4.60 11.05
CA TYR A 74 4.92 -3.54 10.06
C TYR A 74 5.33 -2.25 10.76
N VAL A 75 6.61 -2.18 11.12
CA VAL A 75 7.27 -1.02 11.72
C VAL A 75 8.43 -0.64 10.84
N ASP A 76 8.65 0.67 10.67
CA ASP A 76 9.78 1.19 9.91
C ASP A 76 11.10 0.61 10.41
N GLY A 77 11.90 0.09 9.48
CA GLY A 77 13.19 -0.50 9.80
C GLY A 77 13.57 -1.72 8.94
N PRO A 78 14.75 -2.30 9.22
CA PRO A 78 15.28 -3.42 8.46
C PRO A 78 14.54 -4.73 8.78
N ILE A 79 14.26 -5.51 7.73
CA ILE A 79 13.81 -6.90 7.84
C ILE A 79 15.01 -7.81 7.57
N PRO A 80 15.28 -8.82 8.43
CA PRO A 80 16.34 -9.79 8.18
C PRO A 80 16.00 -10.65 6.96
N VAL A 81 16.96 -10.76 6.04
CA VAL A 81 16.85 -11.64 4.87
C VAL A 81 16.74 -13.11 5.36
N PRO A 82 15.78 -13.90 4.87
CA PRO A 82 15.62 -15.30 5.24
C PRO A 82 16.86 -16.14 4.92
N ASN A 83 17.34 -16.92 5.88
CA ASN A 83 18.41 -17.88 5.64
C ASN A 83 17.93 -19.14 4.92
N ASP A 84 16.61 -19.37 4.93
CA ASP A 84 15.91 -20.49 4.30
C ASP A 84 15.61 -20.26 2.81
N ASP A 85 15.88 -19.06 2.29
CA ASP A 85 15.73 -18.72 0.88
C ASP A 85 17.11 -18.39 0.26
N PRO A 86 17.75 -19.36 -0.43
CA PRO A 86 19.07 -19.15 -1.03
C PRO A 86 19.04 -18.10 -2.13
N PHE A 87 17.91 -17.95 -2.84
CA PHE A 87 17.78 -16.97 -3.92
C PHE A 87 17.78 -15.54 -3.36
N LEU A 88 17.02 -15.29 -2.30
CA LEU A 88 17.05 -13.98 -1.62
C LEU A 88 18.42 -13.72 -0.98
N MET A 89 19.03 -14.72 -0.32
CA MET A 89 20.36 -14.57 0.26
C MET A 89 21.44 -14.24 -0.78
N GLU A 90 21.35 -14.80 -1.98
CA GLU A 90 22.33 -14.56 -3.05
C GLU A 90 22.19 -13.15 -3.62
N ASN A 91 20.95 -12.71 -3.89
CA ASN A 91 20.69 -11.52 -4.70
C ASN A 91 20.38 -10.25 -3.89
N VAL A 92 19.79 -10.38 -2.70
CA VAL A 92 19.33 -9.24 -1.90
C VAL A 92 20.42 -8.81 -0.92
N HIS A 93 20.71 -7.50 -0.91
CA HIS A 93 21.60 -6.89 0.07
C HIS A 93 20.85 -6.52 1.35
N ARG A 94 19.67 -5.89 1.21
CA ARG A 94 18.90 -5.37 2.34
C ARG A 94 17.41 -5.25 2.00
N ILE A 95 16.56 -5.51 2.98
CA ILE A 95 15.11 -5.28 2.94
C ILE A 95 14.73 -4.31 4.05
N ARG A 96 13.90 -3.31 3.77
CA ARG A 96 13.39 -2.34 4.75
C ARG A 96 11.91 -2.06 4.55
N ILE A 97 11.19 -1.88 5.65
CA ILE A 97 9.88 -1.24 5.66
C ILE A 97 10.10 0.27 5.80
N CYS A 98 9.41 1.04 4.97
CA CYS A 98 9.46 2.49 4.95
C CYS A 98 8.04 3.08 5.00
N ASP A 99 7.96 4.36 5.36
CA ASP A 99 6.75 5.18 5.34
C ASP A 99 5.59 4.67 6.22
N THR A 100 5.90 4.07 7.38
CA THR A 100 4.88 3.65 8.34
C THR A 100 4.30 4.85 9.13
N ASP A 101 4.99 6.00 9.12
CA ASP A 101 4.65 7.23 9.86
C ASP A 101 3.22 7.79 9.66
N GLU A 102 2.55 7.47 8.55
CA GLU A 102 1.16 7.91 8.34
C GLU A 102 0.17 7.20 9.27
N TRP A 103 0.44 5.96 9.67
CA TRP A 103 -0.46 5.13 10.48
C TRP A 103 0.02 4.93 11.93
N VAL A 104 1.33 4.94 12.19
CA VAL A 104 1.87 4.78 13.57
C VAL A 104 1.35 5.87 14.52
N LYS A 105 0.96 7.04 14.01
CA LYS A 105 0.35 8.11 14.83
C LYS A 105 -0.87 7.65 15.62
N ASN A 106 -1.58 6.62 15.15
CA ASN A 106 -2.76 6.07 15.83
C ASN A 106 -2.45 4.92 16.81
N HIS A 107 -1.17 4.53 16.99
CA HIS A 107 -0.75 3.41 17.86
C HIS A 107 -1.45 2.06 17.57
N ASP A 108 -1.99 1.89 16.36
CA ASP A 108 -2.65 0.65 15.97
C ASP A 108 -1.61 -0.36 15.46
N ILE A 109 -1.52 -1.50 16.14
CA ILE A 109 -0.77 -2.66 15.64
C ILE A 109 -1.50 -3.16 14.38
N LEU A 110 -0.91 -2.94 13.20
CA LEU A 110 -1.48 -3.44 11.95
C LEU A 110 -1.34 -4.96 11.86
N LEU A 111 -2.46 -5.64 11.64
CA LEU A 111 -2.50 -7.07 11.45
C LEU A 111 -2.19 -7.41 9.98
N PHE A 112 -1.57 -8.56 9.73
CA PHE A 112 -1.09 -8.92 8.39
C PHE A 112 -2.17 -8.91 7.30
N TRP A 113 -3.43 -9.18 7.66
CA TRP A 113 -4.56 -9.13 6.72
C TRP A 113 -5.01 -7.72 6.36
N GLN A 114 -4.70 -6.73 7.19
CA GLN A 114 -5.02 -5.32 6.95
C GLN A 114 -3.99 -4.65 6.06
N VAL A 115 -2.84 -5.28 5.83
CA VAL A 115 -1.71 -4.70 5.10
C VAL A 115 -1.58 -5.31 3.71
N LYS A 116 -1.18 -4.49 2.75
CA LYS A 116 -0.72 -4.88 1.43
C LYS A 116 0.69 -4.29 1.23
N PRO A 117 1.75 -5.11 1.25
CA PRO A 117 3.09 -4.60 0.97
C PRO A 117 3.21 -4.18 -0.50
N ILE A 118 3.86 -3.05 -0.75
CA ILE A 118 4.28 -2.59 -2.06
C ILE A 118 5.80 -2.69 -2.11
N VAL A 119 6.30 -3.64 -2.90
CA VAL A 119 7.73 -3.94 -2.95
C VAL A 119 8.41 -3.13 -4.06
N HIS A 120 9.42 -2.35 -3.69
CA HIS A 120 10.25 -1.54 -4.57
C HIS A 120 11.65 -2.14 -4.63
N VAL A 121 11.98 -2.77 -5.76
CA VAL A 121 13.29 -3.39 -5.96
C VAL A 121 14.21 -2.43 -6.72
N PHE A 122 15.42 -2.24 -6.20
CA PHE A 122 16.42 -1.38 -6.83
C PHE A 122 17.84 -1.89 -6.60
N GLN A 123 18.79 -1.39 -7.39
CA GLN A 123 20.22 -1.66 -7.26
C GLN A 123 20.97 -0.33 -7.25
N LEU A 124 21.84 -0.13 -6.27
CA LEU A 124 22.62 1.11 -6.13
C LEU A 124 23.72 1.17 -7.19
N SER A 125 23.82 2.30 -7.88
CA SER A 125 24.97 2.65 -8.71
C SER A 125 26.16 2.98 -7.80
N GLU A 126 27.31 2.35 -8.08
CA GLU A 126 28.59 2.69 -7.43
C GLU A 126 29.40 3.71 -8.25
N GLU A 127 28.87 4.13 -9.40
CA GLU A 127 29.43 5.19 -10.23
C GLU A 127 29.19 6.54 -9.55
N GLY A 128 30.27 7.30 -9.32
CA GLY A 128 30.22 8.62 -8.73
C GLY A 128 29.69 9.69 -9.70
N PRO A 129 29.89 10.99 -9.40
CA PRO A 129 29.43 12.04 -10.28
C PRO A 129 30.09 11.92 -11.66
N CYS A 130 29.27 11.97 -12.72
CA CYS A 130 29.76 11.93 -14.09
C CYS A 130 30.57 13.20 -14.39
N GLU A 131 31.87 13.02 -14.60
CA GLU A 131 32.77 14.09 -15.03
C GLU A 131 32.83 14.08 -16.57
N GLU A 132 31.84 14.69 -17.21
CA GLU A 132 31.90 14.97 -18.65
C GLU A 132 33.02 16.00 -18.89
N LEU A 133 34.16 15.56 -19.41
CA LEU A 133 35.22 16.45 -19.89
C LEU A 133 34.66 17.25 -21.06
N THR A 134 34.42 18.54 -20.83
CA THR A 134 34.02 19.44 -21.90
C THR A 134 35.15 19.46 -22.93
N GLY A 135 34.84 19.62 -24.22
CA GLY A 135 35.82 19.48 -25.32
C GLY A 135 37.03 20.43 -25.25
N ASP A 136 37.06 21.35 -24.29
CA ASP A 136 38.15 22.25 -23.94
C ASP A 136 39.07 21.74 -22.81
N GLY A 137 38.83 20.54 -22.27
CA GLY A 137 39.60 19.97 -21.16
C GLY A 137 39.23 20.53 -19.79
N GLN A 138 38.13 21.29 -19.69
CA GLN A 138 37.61 21.79 -18.43
C GLN A 138 36.72 20.74 -17.76
N LEU A 139 36.93 20.53 -16.46
CA LEU A 139 36.03 19.71 -15.63
C LEU A 139 34.64 20.35 -15.60
N SER A 140 33.60 19.51 -15.64
CA SER A 140 32.21 19.97 -15.53
C SER A 140 32.01 20.83 -14.27
N SER A 141 31.28 21.94 -14.41
CA SER A 141 30.92 22.81 -13.27
C SER A 141 29.70 22.30 -12.49
N PHE A 142 29.08 21.22 -12.95
CA PHE A 142 27.95 20.56 -12.29
C PHE A 142 28.24 19.07 -12.11
N ASN A 143 27.64 18.50 -11.08
CA ASN A 143 27.74 17.08 -10.78
C ASN A 143 26.45 16.37 -11.21
N GLU A 144 26.57 15.26 -11.92
CA GLU A 144 25.46 14.42 -12.36
C GLU A 144 25.60 13.01 -11.80
N TRP A 145 24.52 12.43 -11.28
CA TRP A 145 24.54 11.06 -10.75
C TRP A 145 23.44 10.21 -11.39
N ILE A 146 23.76 8.94 -11.64
CA ILE A 146 22.76 7.93 -12.00
C ILE A 146 22.07 7.45 -10.73
N LEU A 147 20.74 7.57 -10.70
CA LEU A 147 19.93 7.14 -9.56
C LEU A 147 19.45 5.69 -9.72
N PRO A 148 19.35 4.93 -8.62
CA PRO A 148 19.70 5.33 -7.25
C PRO A 148 21.21 5.23 -6.98
N ALA A 149 21.82 6.31 -6.48
CA ALA A 149 23.26 6.41 -6.24
C ALA A 149 23.62 5.95 -4.83
N LYS A 150 24.73 5.22 -4.69
CA LYS A 150 25.20 4.68 -3.41
C LYS A 150 25.56 5.78 -2.41
N GLU A 151 26.03 6.93 -2.88
CA GLU A 151 26.34 8.11 -2.08
C GLU A 151 25.12 8.66 -1.34
N PHE A 152 23.93 8.43 -1.90
CA PHE A 152 22.67 8.92 -1.35
C PHE A 152 21.96 7.88 -0.47
N ASP A 153 22.47 6.64 -0.42
CA ASP A 153 21.90 5.58 0.41
C ASP A 153 21.95 5.94 1.90
N GLY A 154 20.81 5.89 2.56
CA GLY A 154 20.68 6.22 3.99
C GLY A 154 20.78 7.71 4.33
N MET A 155 21.02 8.61 3.36
CA MET A 155 21.00 10.05 3.63
C MET A 155 19.62 10.52 4.08
N TRP A 156 18.54 9.98 3.53
CA TRP A 156 17.19 10.34 3.96
C TRP A 156 16.97 10.08 5.45
N GLU A 157 17.44 8.94 5.96
CA GLU A 157 17.28 8.55 7.36
C GLU A 157 18.15 9.38 8.31
N SER A 158 19.34 9.79 7.87
CA SER A 158 20.27 10.57 8.70
C SER A 158 19.81 12.01 8.97
N LEU A 159 18.91 12.54 8.13
CA LEU A 159 18.36 13.88 8.31
C LEU A 159 17.41 13.91 9.50
N ILE A 160 17.62 14.80 10.46
CA ILE A 160 16.75 14.96 11.63
C ILE A 160 15.98 16.28 11.48
N TYR A 161 14.67 16.17 11.32
CA TYR A 161 13.76 17.30 11.14
C TYR A 161 12.56 17.22 12.08
N GLU A 162 11.74 18.27 12.07
CA GLU A 162 10.43 18.23 12.71
C GLU A 162 9.58 17.07 12.18
N SER A 163 8.81 16.46 13.09
CA SER A 163 7.91 15.34 12.79
C SER A 163 6.99 15.67 11.62
N GLY A 164 6.99 14.81 10.61
CA GLY A 164 6.12 14.93 9.43
C GLY A 164 6.60 15.90 8.35
N LEU A 165 7.72 16.63 8.53
CA LEU A 165 8.29 17.46 7.47
C LEU A 165 8.73 16.62 6.27
N LYS A 166 9.50 15.56 6.54
CA LYS A 166 9.95 14.57 5.55
C LYS A 166 8.78 14.01 4.74
N GLN A 167 7.74 13.55 5.42
CA GLN A 167 6.54 12.99 4.81
C GLN A 167 5.76 14.02 3.97
N ARG A 168 5.64 15.26 4.44
CA ARG A 168 5.02 16.34 3.66
C ARG A 168 5.82 16.63 2.38
N LEU A 169 7.14 16.65 2.46
CA LEU A 169 8.01 16.86 1.31
C LEU A 169 7.88 15.72 0.30
N LEU A 170 7.91 14.47 0.76
CA LEU A 170 7.75 13.28 -0.09
C LEU A 170 6.40 13.30 -0.80
N ARG A 171 5.32 13.58 -0.08
CA ARG A 171 3.97 13.73 -0.65
C ARG A 171 3.87 14.85 -1.66
N TYR A 172 4.50 15.99 -1.40
CA TYR A 172 4.54 17.10 -2.35
C TYR A 172 5.24 16.69 -3.64
N ALA A 173 6.42 16.08 -3.55
CA ALA A 173 7.18 15.62 -4.71
C ALA A 173 6.42 14.55 -5.51
N ALA A 174 5.84 13.55 -4.84
CA ALA A 174 5.02 12.52 -5.48
C ALA A 174 3.80 13.11 -6.20
N SER A 175 3.08 14.04 -5.55
CA SER A 175 1.92 14.71 -6.15
C SER A 175 2.31 15.56 -7.35
N ALA A 176 3.43 16.28 -7.27
CA ALA A 176 4.00 17.06 -8.35
C ALA A 176 4.36 16.20 -9.59
N LEU A 177 4.98 15.03 -9.37
CA LEU A 177 5.24 14.07 -10.44
C LEU A 177 3.94 13.53 -11.05
N LEU A 178 2.97 13.15 -10.21
CA LEU A 178 1.66 12.67 -10.66
C LEU A 178 0.92 13.72 -11.50
N PHE A 179 0.93 14.99 -11.09
CA PHE A 179 0.33 16.08 -11.86
C PHE A 179 1.01 16.30 -13.21
N THR A 180 2.33 16.13 -13.27
CA THR A 180 3.05 16.13 -14.56
C THR A 180 2.56 15.03 -15.46
N GLU A 181 2.50 13.81 -14.94
CA GLU A 181 2.11 12.63 -15.70
C GLU A 181 0.67 12.74 -16.24
N LYS A 182 -0.22 13.36 -15.44
CA LYS A 182 -1.61 13.64 -15.84
C LYS A 182 -1.77 14.88 -16.72
N GLY A 183 -0.69 15.60 -17.04
CA GLY A 183 -0.74 16.79 -17.90
C GLY A 183 -1.56 17.94 -17.32
N VAL A 184 -1.61 18.06 -15.98
CA VAL A 184 -2.33 19.14 -15.30
C VAL A 184 -1.68 20.46 -15.68
N ASP A 185 -2.50 21.41 -16.12
CA ASP A 185 -2.05 22.74 -16.50
C ASP A 185 -1.40 23.47 -15.29
N PRO A 186 -0.10 23.81 -15.35
CA PRO A 186 0.60 24.54 -14.29
C PRO A 186 0.01 25.93 -14.01
N PHE A 187 -0.77 26.49 -14.94
CA PHE A 187 -1.45 27.78 -14.78
C PHE A 187 -2.76 27.69 -14.00
N LEU A 188 -3.37 26.49 -13.91
CA LEU A 188 -4.58 26.24 -13.11
C LEU A 188 -4.26 25.73 -11.70
N VAL A 189 -3.21 24.92 -11.58
CA VAL A 189 -2.68 24.43 -10.30
C VAL A 189 -1.20 24.77 -10.27
N SER A 190 -0.83 25.81 -9.54
CA SER A 190 0.56 26.24 -9.46
C SER A 190 1.37 25.26 -8.61
N TRP A 191 2.35 24.63 -9.24
CA TRP A 191 3.40 23.89 -8.56
C TRP A 191 4.72 24.25 -9.24
N ASN A 192 5.51 25.10 -8.59
CA ASN A 192 6.77 25.54 -9.15
C ASN A 192 7.76 24.38 -9.11
N ARG A 193 8.08 23.83 -10.28
CA ARG A 193 9.35 23.14 -10.51
C ARG A 193 10.43 24.21 -10.45
N TYR A 194 11.04 24.45 -9.30
CA TYR A 194 12.31 25.19 -9.26
C TYR A 194 13.41 24.29 -9.83
N GLY A 195 13.35 24.07 -11.14
CA GLY A 195 14.39 23.52 -11.99
C GLY A 195 14.54 24.48 -13.16
N THR A 196 14.89 25.73 -12.87
CA THR A 196 15.22 26.70 -13.90
C THR A 196 16.63 26.42 -14.37
N SER A 197 16.74 25.66 -15.46
CA SER A 197 17.88 25.77 -16.37
C SER A 197 17.88 27.21 -16.92
N SER A 198 18.99 27.89 -16.69
CA SER A 198 19.37 29.16 -17.32
C SER A 198 20.78 29.02 -17.85
#